data_AF-A0A1J1DJS5-F1
#
_entry.id   AF-A0A1J1DJS5-F1
#
_cell.length_a   1.000
_cell.length_b   1.000
_cell.length_c   1.000
_cell.angle_alpha   90.00
_cell.angle_beta   90.00
_cell.angle_gamma   90.00
#
_symmetry.space_group_name_H-M   'P 1'
#
loop_
_entity.id
_entity.type
_entity.pdbx_description
1 polymer ?
#
loop_
_entity_poly.entity_id
_entity_poly.type
_entity_poly.pdbx_seq_one_letter_code
_entity_poly.pdbx_strand_id
1 'polypeptide(L)' 'MNTISLMFITSFTLSIALAVLNFWLAQMNSDQEKLSPYECGFDPLGSARLPFSIRFFLSSHPIPPIRP' A
#
# COMPACT_ATOMS: atom_id res chain seq x y z
N MET A 1 30.32 -16.94 -3.82
CA MET A 1 29.02 -16.24 -3.87
C MET A 1 27.99 -17.18 -3.26
N ASN A 2 27.39 -16.81 -2.14
CA ASN A 2 26.49 -17.71 -1.40
C ASN A 2 25.16 -17.85 -2.17
N THR A 3 24.58 -19.05 -2.18
CA THR A 3 23.28 -19.33 -2.82
C THR A 3 22.17 -18.42 -2.30
N ILE A 4 22.19 -18.11 -1.00
CA ILE A 4 21.25 -17.18 -0.35
C ILE A 4 21.41 -15.76 -0.91
N SER A 5 22.65 -15.26 -1.03
CA SER A 5 22.88 -13.93 -1.62
C SER A 5 22.42 -13.84 -3.07
N LEU A 6 22.58 -14.92 -3.84
CA LEU A 6 22.13 -14.99 -5.23
C LEU A 6 20.59 -14.88 -5.33
N MET A 7 19.85 -15.59 -4.48
CA MET A 7 18.39 -15.52 -4.45
C MET A 7 17.88 -14.09 -4.22
N PHE A 8 18.39 -13.41 -3.19
CA PHE A 8 17.97 -12.03 -2.89
C PHE A 8 18.27 -11.07 -4.03
N ILE A 9 19.45 -11.16 -4.64
CA ILE A 9 19.84 -10.31 -5.77
C ILE A 9 18.89 -10.54 -6.94
N THR A 10 18.62 -11.80 -7.30
CA THR A 10 17.73 -12.12 -8.43
C THR A 10 16.30 -11.62 -8.21
N SER A 11 15.71 -11.84 -7.03
CA SER A 11 14.36 -11.36 -6.72
C SER A 11 14.26 -9.84 -6.79
N PHE A 12 15.24 -9.13 -6.23
CA PHE A 12 15.25 -7.66 -6.26
C PHE A 12 15.40 -7.12 -7.67
N THR A 13 16.31 -7.70 -8.47
CA THR A 13 16.47 -7.31 -9.88
C THR A 13 15.21 -7.55 -10.70
N LEU A 14 14.50 -8.67 -10.46
CA LEU A 14 13.26 -8.99 -11.17
C LEU A 14 12.14 -8.00 -10.82
N SER A 15 11.96 -7.69 -9.53
CA SER A 15 10.96 -6.72 -9.07
C SER A 15 11.19 -5.34 -9.67
N ILE A 16 12.43 -4.86 -9.70
CA ILE A 16 12.77 -3.56 -10.30
C ILE A 16 12.52 -3.59 -11.81
N ALA A 17 12.98 -4.65 -12.50
CA ALA A 17 12.80 -4.76 -13.94
C ALA A 17 11.31 -4.70 -14.34
N LEU A 18 10.45 -5.40 -13.61
CA LEU A 18 9.00 -5.38 -13.84
C LEU A 18 8.37 -4.01 -13.53
N ALA A 19 8.80 -3.34 -12.45
CA ALA A 19 8.31 -2.01 -12.11
C ALA A 19 8.68 -0.97 -13.18
N VAL A 20 9.92 -0.99 -13.66
CA VAL A 20 10.39 -0.09 -14.73
C VAL A 20 9.67 -0.37 -16.05
N LEU A 21 9.49 -1.66 -16.40
CA LEU A 21 8.76 -2.04 -17.60
C LEU A 21 7.30 -1.57 -17.52
N ASN A 22 6.63 -1.74 -16.38
CA ASN A 22 5.28 -1.25 -16.18
C ASN A 22 5.20 0.28 -16.32
N PHE A 23 6.13 1.02 -15.71
CA PHE A 23 6.17 2.47 -15.82
C PHE A 23 6.36 2.95 -17.26
N TRP A 24 7.16 2.25 -18.06
CA TRP A 24 7.40 2.60 -19.46
C TRP A 24 6.20 2.26 -20.36
N LEU A 25 5.50 1.15 -20.10
CA LEU A 25 4.38 0.68 -20.92
C LEU A 25 3.04 1.33 -20.53
N ALA A 26 2.87 1.71 -19.27
CA ALA A 26 1.63 2.28 -18.77
C ALA A 26 1.45 3.70 -19.32
N GLN A 27 0.40 3.90 -20.11
CA GLN A 27 0.02 5.23 -20.58
C GLN A 27 -0.59 6.02 -19.42
N MET A 28 0.18 6.95 -18.85
CA MET A 28 -0.23 7.76 -17.71
C MET A 28 -1.14 8.92 -18.16
N ASN A 29 -2.44 8.66 -18.29
CA ASN A 29 -3.46 9.70 -18.44
C ASN A 29 -4.01 10.07 -17.06
N SER A 30 -3.39 11.08 -16.44
CA SER A 30 -3.75 11.59 -15.11
C SER A 30 -4.92 12.58 -15.20
N ASP A 31 -6.12 12.12 -14.85
CA ASP A 31 -7.30 12.98 -14.68
C ASP A 31 -7.48 13.31 -13.19
N GLN A 32 -7.94 14.51 -12.84
CA GLN A 32 -8.12 14.92 -11.43
C GLN A 32 -9.08 13.98 -10.68
N GLU A 33 -10.13 13.51 -11.34
CA GLU A 33 -11.10 12.53 -10.82
C GLU A 33 -10.50 11.14 -10.57
N LYS A 34 -9.40 10.79 -11.25
CA LYS A 34 -8.69 9.51 -11.03
C LYS A 34 -7.65 9.61 -9.91
N LEU A 35 -7.17 10.82 -9.63
CA LEU A 35 -6.22 11.11 -8.56
C LEU A 35 -6.92 11.46 -7.24
N SER A 36 -8.21 11.78 -7.27
CA SER A 36 -8.99 12.03 -6.06
C SER A 36 -9.26 10.73 -5.29
N PRO A 37 -9.37 10.79 -3.95
CA PRO A 37 -9.74 9.63 -3.14
C PRO A 37 -11.09 9.05 -3.59
N TYR A 38 -11.15 7.74 -3.78
CA TYR A 38 -12.40 7.08 -4.14
C TYR A 38 -13.35 7.01 -2.93
N GLU A 39 -14.34 7.90 -2.90
CA GLU A 39 -15.45 7.86 -1.94
C GLU A 39 -16.76 7.50 -2.65
N CYS A 40 -16.77 6.43 -3.45
CA CYS A 40 -17.96 5.94 -4.15
C CYS A 40 -18.64 6.98 -5.08
N GLY A 41 -17.88 7.95 -5.59
CA GLY A 41 -18.40 9.03 -6.44
C GLY A 41 -18.94 10.26 -5.68
N PHE A 42 -18.73 10.32 -4.36
CA PHE A 42 -18.97 11.51 -3.56
C PHE A 42 -17.68 12.34 -3.42
N ASP A 43 -17.83 13.66 -3.33
CA ASP A 43 -16.71 14.54 -2.98
C ASP A 43 -16.25 14.23 -1.56
N PRO A 44 -14.93 14.18 -1.32
CA PRO A 44 -14.40 13.82 -0.01
C PRO A 44 -14.93 14.74 1.08
N LEU A 45 -15.73 14.19 2.00
CA LEU A 45 -16.37 14.96 3.08
C LEU A 45 -15.36 15.43 4.15
N GLY A 46 -14.11 14.97 4.07
CA GLY A 46 -13.02 15.35 4.96
C GLY A 46 -11.69 14.68 4.58
N SER A 47 -10.70 14.75 5.47
CA SER A 47 -9.43 14.05 5.27
C SER A 47 -9.55 12.57 5.67
N ALA A 48 -8.95 11.64 4.92
CA ALA A 48 -8.81 10.25 5.35
C ALA A 48 -7.96 10.06 6.63
N ARG A 49 -7.41 11.15 7.20
CA ARG A 49 -6.61 11.18 8.43
C ARG A 49 -7.40 11.57 9.69
N LEU A 50 -8.74 11.57 9.65
CA LEU A 50 -9.51 11.74 10.88
C LEU A 50 -9.24 10.54 11.82
N PRO A 51 -9.06 10.79 13.13
CA PRO A 51 -8.82 9.73 14.10
C PRO A 51 -10.02 8.77 14.13
N PHE A 52 -9.79 7.54 13.65
CA PHE A 52 -10.78 6.47 13.67
C PHE A 52 -10.88 5.87 15.09
N SER A 53 -12.09 5.47 15.49
CA SER A 53 -12.30 4.86 16.80
C SER A 53 -11.74 3.44 16.86
N ILE A 54 -10.62 3.26 17.56
CA ILE A 54 -9.88 1.98 17.72
C ILE A 54 -10.71 0.91 18.47
N ARG A 55 -11.81 1.31 19.12
CA ARG A 55 -12.71 0.43 19.87
C ARG A 55 -13.23 -0.74 19.03
N PHE A 56 -13.45 -0.55 17.73
CA PHE A 56 -13.90 -1.63 16.84
C PHE A 56 -12.76 -2.58 16.41
N PHE A 57 -11.51 -2.10 16.37
CA PHE A 57 -10.35 -2.90 15.99
C PHE A 57 -9.88 -3.83 17.12
N LEU A 58 -9.98 -3.38 18.37
CA LEU A 58 -9.63 -4.19 19.55
C LEU A 58 -10.63 -5.33 19.82
N SER A 59 -11.88 -5.21 19.34
CA SER A 59 -12.86 -6.29 19.46
C SER A 59 -12.59 -7.46 18.51
N SER A 60 -11.86 -7.24 17.41
CA SER A 60 -11.58 -8.28 16.41
C SER A 60 -10.25 -8.99 16.62
N HIS A 61 -9.33 -8.43 17.41
CA HIS A 61 -8.03 -9.04 17.71
C HIS A 61 -7.79 -9.06 19.24
N PRO A 62 -7.79 -10.25 19.89
CA PRO A 62 -7.39 -10.34 21.29
C PRO A 62 -5.88 -10.12 21.36
N ILE A 63 -5.47 -8.88 21.59
CA ILE A 63 -4.08 -8.56 21.96
C ILE A 63 -3.89 -9.05 23.40
N PRO A 64 -2.95 -9.97 23.67
CA PRO A 64 -2.65 -10.37 25.04
C PRO A 64 -2.18 -9.14 25.82
N PRO A 65 -2.65 -8.96 27.07
CA PRO A 65 -2.31 -7.78 27.85
C PRO A 65 -0.81 -7.74 28.08
N ILE A 66 -0.15 -6.73 27.52
CA ILE A 66 1.20 -6.34 27.90
C ILE A 66 1.09 -5.83 29.34
N ARG A 67 1.43 -6.70 30.30
CA ARG A 67 1.63 -6.29 31.68
C ARG A 67 2.84 -5.33 31.71
N PRO A 68 2.75 -4.19 32.43
CA PRO A 68 3.88 -3.28 32.60
C PRO A 68 5.07 -3.95 33.31
#